data_AF-A0A2X1J5I9-F1
#
_entry.id   AF-A0A2X1J5I9-F1
#
_cell.length_a   1.000
_cell.length_b   1.000
_cell.length_c   1.000
_cell.angle_alpha   90.00
_cell.angle_beta   90.00
_cell.angle_gamma   90.00
#
_symmetry.space_group_name_H-M   'P 1'
#
loop_
_entity.id
_entity.type
_entity.pdbx_description
1 polymer ?
#
loop_
_entity_poly.entity_id
_entity_poly.type
_entity_poly.pdbx_seq_one_letter_code
_entity_poly.pdbx_strand_id
1 'polypeptide(L)'
;MVLFGSAKDHEAGNEILAALNTEQQAWCRNLAGETQLDQAVILIAACKAIVTNDSGLMHVAAALNRPLVALYGPSSPDFTPPLSIKARVIR
;
A
#
# COMPACT_ATOMS: atom_id res chain seq x y z
N MET A 1 5.82 -9.14 4.07
CA MET A 1 5.29 -7.77 3.88
C MET A 1 6.10 -7.08 2.79
N VAL A 2 5.44 -6.29 1.95
CA VAL A 2 6.10 -5.49 0.90
C VAL A 2 5.59 -4.06 1.05
N LEU A 3 6.50 -3.10 1.09
CA LEU A 3 6.18 -1.68 1.16
C LEU A 3 6.28 -1.09 -0.25
N PHE A 4 5.22 -0.42 -0.69
CA PHE A 4 5.16 0.25 -1.99
C PHE A 4 5.13 1.75 -1.80
N GLY A 5 5.64 2.47 -2.78
CA GLY A 5 5.67 3.92 -2.78
C GLY A 5 6.55 4.47 -3.88
N SER A 6 6.54 5.78 -4.03
CA SER A 6 7.49 6.51 -4.86
C SER A 6 8.86 6.58 -4.20
N ALA A 7 9.85 7.16 -4.89
CA ALA A 7 11.17 7.42 -4.31
C ALA A 7 11.10 8.31 -3.05
N LYS A 8 10.07 9.16 -2.92
CA LYS A 8 9.86 10.01 -1.73
C LYS A 8 9.42 9.22 -0.50
N ASP A 9 8.86 8.03 -0.70
CA ASP A 9 8.35 7.18 0.38
C ASP A 9 9.42 6.18 0.87
N HIS A 10 10.61 6.19 0.25
CA HIS A 10 11.69 5.24 0.58
C HIS A 10 12.16 5.39 2.03
N GLU A 11 12.34 6.63 2.50
CA GLU A 11 12.76 6.92 3.88
C GLU A 11 11.71 6.45 4.88
N ALA A 12 10.43 6.77 4.66
CA ALA A 12 9.33 6.27 5.49
C ALA A 12 9.28 4.73 5.54
N GLY A 13 9.53 4.07 4.40
CA GLY A 13 9.64 2.61 4.35
C GLY A 13 10.81 2.06 5.17
N ASN A 14 11.93 2.78 5.23
CA ASN A 14 13.09 2.39 6.03
C ASN A 14 12.86 2.63 7.53
N GLU A 15 12.12 3.67 7.91
CA GLU A 15 11.68 3.87 9.30
C GLU A 15 10.81 2.69 9.77
N ILE A 16 9.88 2.22 8.93
CA ILE A 16 9.07 1.02 9.21
C ILE A 16 9.96 -0.21 9.40
N LEU A 17 10.94 -0.43 8.52
CA LEU A 17 11.88 -1.55 8.64
C LEU A 17 12.71 -1.48 9.93
N ALA A 18 13.17 -0.29 10.31
CA ALA A 18 13.99 -0.08 11.50
C ALA A 18 13.23 -0.36 12.81
N ALA A 19 11.90 -0.27 12.79
CA ALA A 19 11.04 -0.61 13.94
C ALA A 19 10.85 -2.13 14.12
N LEU A 20 11.26 -2.95 13.15
CA LEU A 20 11.16 -4.41 13.18
C LEU A 20 12.42 -5.05 13.75
N ASN A 21 12.28 -6.21 14.40
CA ASN A 21 13.44 -7.02 14.78
C ASN A 21 14.07 -7.74 13.56
N THR A 22 15.28 -8.28 13.72
CA THR A 22 16.04 -8.90 12.63
C THR A 22 15.30 -10.02 11.89
N GLU A 23 14.56 -10.86 12.61
CA GLU A 23 13.79 -11.95 12.01
C GLU A 23 12.60 -11.41 11.19
N GLN A 24 11.92 -10.39 11.69
CA GLN A 24 10.81 -9.73 11.00
C GLN A 24 11.28 -8.95 9.76
N GLN A 25 12.45 -8.32 9.82
CA GLN A 25 13.04 -7.62 8.67
C GLN A 25 13.28 -8.56 7.50
N ALA A 26 13.67 -9.82 7.74
CA ALA A 26 13.83 -10.82 6.67
C ALA A 26 12.53 -11.08 5.88
N TRP A 27 11.38 -10.81 6.48
CA TRP A 27 10.05 -10.95 5.87
C TRP A 27 9.43 -9.62 5.44
N CYS A 28 10.14 -8.50 5.52
CA CYS A 28 9.66 -7.19 5.10
C CYS A 28 10.60 -6.58 4.05
N ARG A 29 10.06 -6.26 2.87
CA ARG A 29 10.85 -5.65 1.79
C ARG A 29 10.33 -4.26 1.46
N ASN A 30 11.20 -3.26 1.57
CA ASN A 30 10.92 -1.93 1.08
C ASN A 30 11.18 -1.88 -0.44
N LEU A 31 10.14 -1.64 -1.23
CA LEU A 31 10.21 -1.42 -2.68
C LEU A 31 9.79 0.01 -3.07
N ALA A 32 9.64 0.91 -2.10
CA ALA A 32 9.33 2.30 -2.40
C ALA A 32 10.49 2.93 -3.18
N GLY A 33 10.19 3.46 -4.37
CA GLY A 33 11.19 3.97 -5.31
C GLY A 33 11.91 2.93 -6.15
N GLU A 34 11.68 1.63 -5.91
CA GLU A 34 12.36 0.52 -6.58
C GLU A 34 11.54 -0.10 -7.73
N THR A 35 10.36 0.46 -8.01
CA THR A 35 9.44 -0.07 -9.02
C THR A 35 8.93 1.02 -9.94
N GLN A 36 8.78 0.67 -11.21
CA GLN A 36 7.95 1.41 -12.15
C GLN A 36 6.46 1.12 -11.89
N LEU A 37 5.57 1.99 -12.37
CA LEU A 37 4.14 1.88 -12.07
C LEU A 37 3.54 0.54 -12.53
N ASP A 38 3.91 0.06 -13.71
CA ASP A 38 3.49 -1.24 -14.25
C ASP A 38 3.97 -2.42 -13.39
N GLN A 39 5.20 -2.36 -12.89
CA GLN A 39 5.75 -3.34 -11.95
C GLN A 39 5.00 -3.33 -10.61
N ALA A 40 4.69 -2.13 -10.09
CA ALA A 40 3.90 -1.98 -8.87
C ALA A 40 2.49 -2.58 -9.04
N VAL A 41 1.83 -2.36 -10.18
CA VAL A 41 0.53 -2.96 -10.52
C VAL A 41 0.60 -4.48 -10.47
N ILE A 42 1.63 -5.09 -11.08
CA ILE A 42 1.83 -6.55 -11.11
C ILE A 42 2.03 -7.09 -9.69
N LEU A 43 2.88 -6.44 -8.88
CA LEU A 43 3.16 -6.88 -7.52
C LEU A 43 1.94 -6.73 -6.61
N ILE A 44 1.19 -5.64 -6.72
CA ILE A 44 -0.08 -5.44 -6.01
C ILE A 44 -1.09 -6.54 -6.37
N ALA A 45 -1.16 -6.94 -7.65
CA ALA A 45 -2.03 -8.02 -8.09
C ALA A 45 -1.69 -9.36 -7.42
N ALA A 46 -0.41 -9.60 -7.12
CA ALA A 46 0.08 -10.80 -6.44
C ALA A 46 -0.16 -10.79 -4.92
N CYS A 47 -0.42 -9.63 -4.31
CA CYS A 47 -0.69 -9.54 -2.89
C CYS A 47 -2.03 -10.19 -2.50
N LYS A 48 -2.05 -10.78 -1.29
CA LYS A 48 -3.28 -11.37 -0.71
C LYS A 48 -4.26 -10.32 -0.18
N ALA A 49 -3.72 -9.21 0.33
CA ALA A 49 -4.47 -8.04 0.77
C ALA A 49 -3.56 -6.81 0.73
N ILE A 50 -4.15 -5.62 0.72
CA ILE A 50 -3.47 -4.32 0.72
C ILE A 50 -3.96 -3.49 1.91
N VAL A 51 -3.04 -2.84 2.61
CA VAL A 51 -3.32 -1.79 3.59
C VAL A 51 -2.70 -0.51 3.07
N THR A 52 -3.47 0.58 3.03
CA THR A 52 -3.02 1.83 2.42
C THR A 52 -3.75 3.02 3.03
N ASN A 53 -3.14 4.20 2.94
CA ASN A 53 -3.79 5.48 3.13
C ASN A 53 -4.56 5.90 1.86
N ASP A 54 -5.27 7.02 1.93
CA ASP A 54 -5.88 7.69 0.77
C ASP A 54 -4.80 8.16 -0.21
N SER A 55 -4.49 7.33 -1.20
CA SER A 55 -3.37 7.53 -2.14
C SER A 55 -3.66 6.96 -3.54
N GLY A 56 -2.84 7.30 -4.54
CA GLY A 56 -3.01 6.77 -5.90
C GLY A 56 -2.95 5.23 -5.98
N LEU A 57 -2.08 4.60 -5.19
CA LEU A 57 -1.93 3.13 -5.17
C LEU A 57 -3.14 2.43 -4.52
N MET A 58 -3.92 3.12 -3.69
CA MET A 58 -5.21 2.62 -3.21
C MET A 58 -6.16 2.35 -4.37
N HIS A 59 -6.26 3.27 -5.33
CA HIS A 59 -7.11 3.11 -6.50
C HIS A 59 -6.64 1.96 -7.40
N VAL A 60 -5.32 1.77 -7.53
CA VAL A 60 -4.74 0.62 -8.25
C VAL A 60 -5.18 -0.70 -7.61
N ALA A 61 -5.05 -0.83 -6.29
CA ALA A 61 -5.47 -2.02 -5.56
C ALA A 61 -6.98 -2.30 -5.67
N ALA A 62 -7.80 -1.24 -5.63
CA ALA A 62 -9.24 -1.34 -5.85
C ALA A 62 -9.56 -1.84 -7.27
N ALA A 63 -8.92 -1.28 -8.30
CA ALA A 63 -9.10 -1.68 -9.70
C ALA A 63 -8.69 -3.13 -9.96
N LEU A 64 -7.66 -3.62 -9.27
CA LEU A 64 -7.22 -5.03 -9.29
C LEU A 64 -8.10 -5.96 -8.45
N ASN A 65 -9.20 -5.45 -7.87
CA ASN A 65 -10.13 -6.19 -7.02
C ASN A 65 -9.40 -7.00 -5.92
N ARG A 66 -8.42 -6.35 -5.28
CA ARG A 66 -7.71 -6.90 -4.11
C ARG A 66 -8.47 -6.59 -2.83
N PRO A 67 -8.51 -7.53 -1.87
CA PRO A 67 -8.89 -7.19 -0.50
C PRO A 67 -8.07 -5.99 -0.02
N LEU A 68 -8.77 -4.93 0.42
CA LEU A 68 -8.15 -3.63 0.66
C LEU A 68 -8.69 -3.05 1.95
N VAL A 69 -7.80 -2.59 2.82
CA VAL A 69 -8.14 -1.73 3.96
C VAL A 69 -7.57 -0.34 3.69
N ALA A 70 -8.45 0.65 3.57
CA ALA A 70 -8.08 2.04 3.33
C ALA A 70 -8.25 2.85 4.62
N LEU A 71 -7.16 3.42 5.11
CA LEU A 71 -7.12 4.25 6.33
C LEU A 71 -7.28 5.72 5.93
N TYR A 72 -8.37 6.33 6.39
CA TYR A 72 -8.65 7.75 6.19
C TYR A 72 -8.52 8.48 7.53
N GLY A 73 -8.00 9.71 7.49
CA GLY A 73 -7.93 10.59 8.65
C GLY A 73 -8.73 11.86 8.40
N PRO A 74 -8.07 12.99 8.10
CA PRO A 74 -8.76 14.25 7.83
C PRO A 74 -9.45 14.29 6.45
N SER A 75 -9.04 13.44 5.51
CA SER A 75 -9.68 13.34 4.19
C SER A 75 -10.95 12.49 4.23
N SER A 76 -11.86 12.77 3.29
CA SER A 76 -13.12 12.03 3.17
C SER A 76 -13.10 11.09 1.96
N PRO A 77 -13.41 9.78 2.11
CA PRO A 77 -13.75 8.88 1.00
C PRO A 77 -14.94 9.33 0.15
N ASP A 78 -15.70 10.35 0.52
CA ASP A 78 -16.94 10.70 -0.20
C ASP A 78 -16.67 11.20 -1.63
N PHE A 79 -15.46 11.69 -1.91
CA PHE A 79 -15.07 12.17 -3.24
C PHE A 79 -14.28 11.15 -4.05
N THR A 80 -13.33 10.45 -3.43
CA THR A 80 -12.44 9.48 -4.10
C THR A 80 -12.39 8.15 -3.35
N PRO A 81 -13.53 7.42 -3.25
CA PRO A 81 -13.55 6.16 -2.53
C PRO A 81 -12.79 5.07 -3.32
N PRO A 82 -12.29 4.03 -2.64
CA PRO A 82 -11.84 2.83 -3.32
C PRO A 82 -13.05 2.11 -3.95
N LEU A 83 -13.11 2.12 -5.28
CA LEU A 83 -14.20 1.52 -6.06
C LEU A 83 -14.07 -0.03 -6.14
N SER A 84 -14.24 -0.70 -5.00
CA SER A 84 -14.19 -2.16 -4.90
C SER A 84 -15.07 -2.69 -3.76
N ILE A 85 -15.86 -3.73 -4.03
CA ILE A 85 -16.67 -4.42 -3.01
C ILE A 85 -15.84 -5.11 -1.92
N LYS A 86 -14.54 -5.35 -2.21
CA LYS A 86 -13.59 -5.95 -1.28
C LYS A 86 -12.84 -4.91 -0.44
N ALA A 87 -13.10 -3.62 -0.68
CA ALA A 87 -12.54 -2.56 0.13
C ALA A 87 -13.28 -2.43 1.48
N ARG A 88 -12.53 -2.08 2.51
CA ARG A 88 -13.03 -1.64 3.82
C ARG A 88 -12.34 -0.33 4.16
N VAL A 89 -13.13 0.67 4.49
CA VAL A 89 -12.63 1.98 4.91
C VAL A 89 -12.66 2.05 6.43
N ILE A 90 -11.56 2.51 7.04
CA ILE A 90 -11.45 2.78 8.48
C ILE A 90 -11.14 4.27 8.64
N ARG A 91 -11.83 4.91 9.59
CA ARG A 91 -11.66 6.30 10.02
C ARG A 91 -11.42 6.34 11.52
#